data_AF-A0A523X6S1-F1
#
_entry.id   AF-A0A523X6S1-F1
#
_cell.length_a   1.000
_cell.length_b   1.000
_cell.length_c   1.000
_cell.angle_alpha   90.00
_cell.angle_beta   90.00
_cell.angle_gamma   90.00
#
_symmetry.space_group_name_H-M   'P 1'
#
loop_
_entity.id
_entity.type
_entity.pdbx_description
1 polymer ?
#
loop_
_entity_poly.entity_id
_entity_poly.type
_entity_poly.pdbx_seq_one_letter_code
_entity_poly.pdbx_strand_id
1 'polypeptide(L)'
;MTEFVEKDKDSNWYPVQIPNLNDLLIKVIYTGCGFKYCYALRKNIAYNLQYLEYLDRHISKGGMSSVVSMMCYKVFIVIGCSIVESLLHFLHVKKNLFKKNEWELEFTAKGNPTRKDGKLIKVDSQFYKKLPSPIMTELNFEKMINNAQNKKILGDSNPNIYPRLNYLRNLRNKIHLHFIEDPLDTDWNRFKRDDLCAMAEAIHSIFTSGIFRPKDEEKAYFDYLKKYF
;
A
#
# COMPACT_ATOMS: atom_id res chain seq x y z
N MET A 1 1.47 20.15 -34.07
CA MET A 1 1.69 19.31 -32.88
C MET A 1 2.99 18.58 -33.10
N THR A 2 4.04 19.02 -32.41
CA THR A 2 5.40 18.53 -32.58
C THR A 2 5.50 17.19 -31.86
N GLU A 3 5.71 16.11 -32.60
CA GLU A 3 6.00 14.79 -32.04
C GLU A 3 7.30 14.87 -31.24
N PHE A 4 7.23 14.51 -29.96
CA PHE A 4 8.43 14.20 -29.19
C PHE A 4 9.01 12.90 -29.77
N VAL A 5 10.02 13.05 -30.63
CA VAL A 5 10.83 11.93 -31.09
C VAL A 5 11.70 11.50 -29.92
N GLU A 6 11.33 10.39 -29.30
CA GLU A 6 12.12 9.73 -28.28
C GLU A 6 13.41 9.21 -28.94
N LYS A 7 14.54 9.87 -28.69
CA LYS A 7 15.86 9.33 -28.99
C LYS A 7 16.24 8.34 -27.90
N ASP A 8 15.80 7.10 -28.05
CA ASP A 8 16.50 5.94 -27.50
C ASP A 8 16.19 4.71 -28.34
N LYS A 9 17.19 4.27 -29.13
CA LYS A 9 17.24 2.97 -29.80
C LYS A 9 17.60 1.87 -28.79
N ASP A 10 16.90 1.81 -27.67
CA ASP A 10 17.03 0.70 -26.74
C ASP A 10 15.90 -0.28 -27.07
N SER A 11 16.28 -1.48 -27.53
CA SER A 11 15.41 -2.57 -27.99
C SER A 11 14.12 -2.69 -27.17
N ASN A 12 12.94 -2.61 -27.80
CA ASN A 12 11.58 -2.90 -27.30
C ASN A 12 11.48 -3.43 -25.85
N TRP A 13 11.88 -2.61 -24.87
CA TRP A 13 11.81 -3.02 -23.47
C TRP A 13 10.36 -2.88 -23.02
N TYR A 14 9.84 -3.92 -22.39
CA TYR A 14 8.48 -3.94 -21.88
C TYR A 14 8.47 -4.56 -20.50
N PRO A 15 7.73 -3.99 -19.53
CA PRO A 15 7.65 -4.54 -18.19
C PRO A 15 6.99 -5.93 -18.21
N VAL A 16 7.12 -6.68 -17.12
CA VAL A 16 6.57 -8.03 -17.00
C VAL A 16 5.09 -8.05 -17.37
N GLN A 17 4.73 -9.00 -18.23
CA GLN A 17 3.38 -9.12 -18.76
C GLN A 17 2.36 -9.47 -17.65
N ILE A 18 1.16 -8.90 -17.74
CA ILE A 18 0.09 -9.12 -16.76
C ILE A 18 -0.30 -10.60 -16.58
N PRO A 19 -0.34 -11.46 -17.62
CA PRO A 19 -0.53 -12.89 -17.45
C PRO A 19 0.50 -13.52 -16.51
N ASN A 20 1.79 -13.23 -16.69
CA ASN A 20 2.87 -13.77 -15.87
C ASN A 20 2.73 -13.35 -14.40
N LEU A 21 2.43 -12.06 -14.15
CA LEU A 21 2.16 -11.56 -12.80
C LEU A 21 0.91 -12.23 -12.21
N ASN A 22 -0.14 -12.45 -13.00
CA ASN A 22 -1.35 -13.13 -12.55
C ASN A 22 -1.07 -14.59 -12.14
N ASP A 23 -0.20 -15.29 -12.86
CA ASP A 23 0.17 -16.69 -12.58
C ASP A 23 0.99 -16.81 -11.28
N LEU A 24 1.79 -15.80 -10.95
CA LEU A 24 2.38 -15.68 -9.62
C LEU A 24 1.30 -15.40 -8.55
N LEU A 25 0.42 -14.42 -8.80
CA LEU A 25 -0.55 -13.95 -7.82
C LEU A 25 -1.62 -14.99 -7.47
N ILE A 26 -2.01 -15.86 -8.41
CA ILE A 26 -3.05 -16.89 -8.18
C ILE A 26 -2.62 -17.94 -7.15
N LYS A 27 -1.31 -18.12 -6.92
CA LYS A 27 -0.78 -19.02 -5.88
C LYS A 27 -1.22 -18.61 -4.47
N VAL A 28 -1.45 -17.32 -4.26
CA VAL A 28 -1.84 -16.75 -2.97
C VAL A 28 -3.30 -16.30 -2.99
N ILE A 29 -3.69 -15.58 -4.04
CA ILE A 29 -4.99 -14.92 -4.18
C ILE A 29 -5.90 -15.81 -5.05
N TYR A 30 -6.69 -16.69 -4.44
CA TYR A 30 -7.60 -17.62 -5.13
C TYR A 30 -9.01 -17.59 -4.54
N THR A 31 -10.00 -18.06 -5.29
CA THR A 31 -11.41 -18.08 -4.89
C THR A 31 -11.70 -19.10 -3.79
N GLY A 32 -12.85 -19.02 -3.12
CA GLY A 32 -13.24 -19.98 -2.07
C GLY A 32 -12.60 -19.75 -0.70
N CYS A 33 -11.89 -18.63 -0.50
CA CYS A 33 -11.27 -18.27 0.79
C CYS A 33 -11.97 -17.10 1.51
N GLY A 34 -13.22 -16.81 1.17
CA GLY A 34 -14.02 -15.71 1.77
C GLY A 34 -13.88 -14.34 1.08
N PHE A 35 -12.97 -14.18 0.12
CA PHE A 35 -12.84 -12.94 -0.67
C PHE A 35 -13.60 -13.04 -2.00
N LYS A 36 -14.60 -12.18 -2.23
CA LYS A 36 -15.52 -12.26 -3.37
C LYS A 36 -14.85 -11.99 -4.73
N TYR A 37 -14.02 -10.94 -4.82
CA TYR A 37 -13.52 -10.42 -6.10
C TYR A 37 -12.04 -10.74 -6.35
N CYS A 38 -11.63 -12.01 -6.18
CA CYS A 38 -10.23 -12.41 -6.29
C CYS A 38 -9.60 -12.09 -7.66
N TYR A 39 -10.35 -12.27 -8.75
CA TYR A 39 -9.86 -11.93 -10.10
C TYR A 39 -9.52 -10.44 -10.23
N ALA A 40 -10.45 -9.56 -9.85
CA ALA A 40 -10.25 -8.12 -9.92
C ALA A 40 -9.07 -7.68 -9.05
N LEU A 41 -8.96 -8.22 -7.83
CA LEU A 41 -7.84 -7.96 -6.93
C LEU A 41 -6.49 -8.34 -7.58
N ARG A 42 -6.38 -9.54 -8.15
CA ARG A 42 -5.15 -9.97 -8.85
C ARG A 42 -4.80 -9.04 -10.00
N LYS A 43 -5.76 -8.70 -10.85
CA LYS A 43 -5.52 -7.81 -12.00
C LYS A 43 -5.09 -6.42 -11.55
N ASN A 44 -5.75 -5.84 -10.55
CA ASN A 44 -5.37 -4.55 -9.99
C ASN A 44 -3.95 -4.58 -9.42
N ILE A 45 -3.57 -5.62 -8.68
CA ILE A 45 -2.20 -5.77 -8.18
C ILE A 45 -1.21 -5.92 -9.34
N ALA A 46 -1.52 -6.74 -10.35
CA ALA A 46 -0.65 -6.95 -11.50
C ALA A 46 -0.43 -5.66 -12.31
N TYR A 47 -1.48 -4.87 -12.58
CA TYR A 47 -1.34 -3.59 -13.27
C TYR A 47 -0.44 -2.61 -12.51
N ASN A 48 -0.60 -2.55 -11.19
CA ASN A 48 0.20 -1.67 -10.36
C ASN A 48 1.65 -2.15 -10.25
N LEU A 49 1.91 -3.46 -10.18
CA LEU A 49 3.27 -4.03 -10.22
C LEU A 49 3.98 -3.74 -11.55
N GLN A 50 3.29 -3.93 -12.67
CA GLN A 50 3.80 -3.59 -13.99
C GLN A 50 4.09 -2.07 -14.09
N TYR A 51 3.24 -1.23 -13.52
CA TYR A 51 3.45 0.21 -13.50
C TYR A 51 4.63 0.64 -12.61
N LEU A 52 4.88 -0.04 -11.48
CA LEU A 52 6.09 0.19 -10.68
C LEU A 52 7.37 -0.09 -11.48
N GLU A 53 7.40 -1.18 -12.25
CA GLU A 53 8.54 -1.50 -13.12
C GLU A 53 8.74 -0.46 -14.23
N TYR A 54 7.65 0.03 -14.83
CA TYR A 54 7.70 1.14 -15.77
C TYR A 54 8.24 2.42 -15.14
N LEU A 55 7.77 2.79 -13.95
CA LEU A 55 8.25 3.97 -13.21
C LEU A 55 9.73 3.85 -12.88
N ASP A 56 10.17 2.66 -12.44
CA ASP A 56 11.55 2.37 -12.15
C ASP A 56 12.47 2.58 -13.37
N ARG A 57 12.03 2.16 -14.56
CA ARG A 57 12.79 2.38 -15.80
C ARG A 57 13.07 3.86 -16.04
N HIS A 58 12.07 4.72 -15.83
CA HIS A 58 12.23 6.18 -15.95
C HIS A 58 13.11 6.78 -14.87
N ILE A 59 12.93 6.36 -13.62
CA ILE A 59 13.80 6.75 -12.50
C ILE A 59 15.26 6.41 -12.81
N SER A 60 15.50 5.24 -13.41
CA SER A 60 16.84 4.72 -13.68
C SER A 60 17.53 5.38 -14.88
N LYS A 61 16.78 5.77 -15.91
CA LYS A 61 17.33 6.49 -17.06
C LYS A 61 17.86 7.89 -16.68
N GLY A 62 17.36 8.47 -15.59
CA GLY A 62 17.74 9.80 -15.16
C GLY A 62 17.26 10.88 -16.14
N GLY A 63 17.96 12.02 -16.18
CA GLY A 63 17.61 13.14 -17.07
C GLY A 63 16.37 13.94 -16.65
N MET A 64 15.75 13.58 -15.52
CA MET A 64 14.62 14.30 -14.94
C MET A 64 15.10 15.41 -14.01
N SER A 65 14.31 16.49 -13.89
CA SER A 65 14.54 17.46 -12.82
C SER A 65 14.38 16.79 -11.46
N SER A 66 14.99 17.37 -10.45
CA SER A 66 14.84 16.95 -9.05
C SER A 66 13.38 16.89 -8.61
N VAL A 67 12.54 17.83 -9.05
CA VAL A 67 11.10 17.87 -8.75
C VAL A 67 10.39 16.64 -9.33
N VAL A 68 10.63 16.37 -10.63
CA VAL A 68 10.01 15.23 -11.31
C VAL A 68 10.48 13.91 -10.69
N SER A 69 11.76 13.80 -10.33
CA SER A 69 12.31 12.63 -9.65
C SER A 69 11.62 12.37 -8.31
N MET A 70 11.42 13.40 -7.48
CA MET A 70 10.70 13.28 -6.21
C MET A 70 9.24 12.89 -6.41
N MET A 71 8.57 13.42 -7.44
CA MET A 71 7.21 13.02 -7.79
C MET A 71 7.14 11.55 -8.21
N CYS A 72 8.13 11.06 -8.97
CA CYS A 72 8.23 9.63 -9.29
C CYS A 72 8.41 8.78 -8.02
N TYR A 73 9.25 9.20 -7.07
CA TYR A 73 9.41 8.50 -5.79
C TYR A 73 8.11 8.45 -5.01
N LYS A 74 7.42 9.59 -4.89
CA LYS A 74 6.10 9.70 -4.27
C LYS A 74 5.13 8.71 -4.90
N VAL A 75 4.94 8.77 -6.22
CA VAL A 75 4.00 7.89 -6.94
C VAL A 75 4.35 6.41 -6.73
N PHE A 76 5.64 6.04 -6.80
CA PHE A 76 6.11 4.69 -6.54
C PHE A 76 5.71 4.20 -5.14
N ILE A 77 5.91 5.03 -4.11
CA ILE A 77 5.56 4.71 -2.72
C ILE A 77 4.04 4.59 -2.53
N VAL A 78 3.26 5.47 -3.15
CA VAL A 78 1.79 5.43 -3.05
C VAL A 78 1.21 4.15 -3.63
N ILE A 79 1.71 3.76 -4.80
CA ILE A 79 1.30 2.55 -5.49
C ILE A 79 1.77 1.32 -4.72
N GLY A 80 3.03 1.30 -4.28
CA GLY A 80 3.59 0.23 -3.45
C GLY A 80 2.77 0.01 -2.17
N CYS A 81 2.41 1.08 -1.46
CA CYS A 81 1.53 1.02 -0.30
C CYS A 81 0.17 0.41 -0.65
N SER A 82 -0.44 0.82 -1.77
CA SER A 82 -1.75 0.32 -2.22
C SER A 82 -1.71 -1.17 -2.57
N ILE A 83 -0.62 -1.65 -3.18
CA ILE A 83 -0.39 -3.07 -3.46
C ILE A 83 -0.31 -3.87 -2.16
N VAL A 84 0.52 -3.42 -1.21
CA VAL A 84 0.72 -4.12 0.07
C VAL A 84 -0.56 -4.11 0.91
N GLU A 85 -1.26 -2.98 0.96
CA GLU A 85 -2.54 -2.83 1.65
C GLU A 85 -3.59 -3.82 1.11
N SER A 86 -3.69 -3.91 -0.22
CA SER A 86 -4.60 -4.84 -0.91
C SER A 86 -4.27 -6.31 -0.64
N LEU A 87 -2.98 -6.66 -0.67
CA LEU A 87 -2.51 -8.01 -0.35
C LEU A 87 -2.79 -8.37 1.12
N LEU A 88 -2.45 -7.47 2.05
CA LEU A 88 -2.71 -7.69 3.47
C LEU A 88 -4.20 -7.85 3.73
N HIS A 89 -5.04 -7.02 3.14
CA HIS A 89 -6.50 -7.14 3.28
C HIS A 89 -6.96 -8.55 2.88
N PHE A 90 -6.54 -9.04 1.71
CA PHE A 90 -6.85 -10.41 1.28
C PHE A 90 -6.35 -11.47 2.27
N LEU A 91 -5.10 -11.36 2.73
CA LEU A 91 -4.53 -12.32 3.68
C LEU A 91 -5.28 -12.35 5.03
N HIS A 92 -5.80 -11.21 5.47
CA HIS A 92 -6.67 -11.16 6.65
C HIS A 92 -8.01 -11.86 6.42
N VAL A 93 -8.58 -11.75 5.21
CA VAL A 93 -9.88 -12.38 4.89
C VAL A 93 -9.69 -13.88 4.88
N LYS A 94 -8.67 -14.34 4.14
CA LYS A 94 -8.30 -15.74 4.02
C LYS A 94 -8.02 -16.41 5.36
N LYS A 95 -7.40 -15.69 6.30
CA LYS A 95 -7.08 -16.19 7.65
C LYS A 95 -8.21 -15.95 8.67
N ASN A 96 -9.35 -15.38 8.26
CA ASN A 96 -10.47 -15.03 9.13
C ASN A 96 -10.04 -14.17 10.35
N LEU A 97 -9.21 -13.15 10.12
CA LEU A 97 -8.62 -12.32 11.19
C LEU A 97 -9.39 -11.03 11.46
N PHE A 98 -10.51 -10.83 10.78
CA PHE A 98 -11.35 -9.67 10.99
C PHE A 98 -12.17 -9.81 12.25
N LYS A 99 -12.20 -8.74 13.05
CA LYS A 99 -13.17 -8.64 14.14
C LYS A 99 -14.55 -8.43 13.52
N LYS A 100 -15.54 -9.17 14.02
CA LYS A 100 -16.93 -8.92 13.68
C LYS A 100 -17.43 -7.78 14.55
N ASN A 101 -18.08 -6.81 13.93
CA ASN A 101 -18.78 -5.74 14.63
C ASN A 101 -20.26 -6.09 14.66
N GLU A 102 -20.85 -6.02 15.85
CA GLU A 102 -22.28 -6.26 16.07
C GLU A 102 -23.07 -4.95 16.15
N TRP A 103 -22.39 -3.80 16.13
CA TRP A 103 -22.99 -2.51 16.43
C TRP A 103 -22.69 -1.50 15.32
N GLU A 104 -23.72 -0.87 14.78
CA GLU A 104 -23.61 0.21 13.79
C GLU A 104 -23.93 1.54 14.46
N LEU A 105 -23.11 2.56 14.21
CA LEU A 105 -23.41 3.92 14.69
C LEU A 105 -24.67 4.40 13.97
N GLU A 106 -25.74 4.62 14.73
CA GLU A 106 -27.03 5.03 14.19
C GLU A 106 -27.09 6.55 14.05
N PHE A 107 -26.69 7.26 15.11
CA PHE A 107 -26.53 8.71 15.06
C PHE A 107 -25.64 9.22 16.20
N THR A 108 -25.18 10.47 16.04
CA THR A 108 -24.49 11.21 17.10
C THR A 108 -25.37 12.39 17.52
N ALA A 109 -25.83 12.39 18.78
CA ALA A 109 -26.47 13.55 19.37
C ALA A 109 -25.39 14.55 19.79
N LYS A 110 -25.35 15.69 19.12
CA LYS A 110 -24.39 16.74 19.46
C LYS A 110 -24.86 17.52 20.67
N GLY A 111 -24.03 17.61 21.70
CA GLY A 111 -24.34 18.45 22.86
C GLY A 111 -24.01 19.92 22.61
N ASN A 112 -24.62 20.78 23.43
CA ASN A 112 -24.29 22.19 23.46
C ASN A 112 -23.06 22.42 24.36
N PRO A 113 -22.12 23.30 23.98
CA PRO A 113 -21.02 23.69 24.85
C PRO A 113 -21.54 24.32 26.15
N THR A 114 -20.97 23.93 27.29
CA THR A 114 -21.31 24.43 28.63
C THR A 114 -20.02 24.76 29.38
N ARG A 115 -20.04 25.78 30.24
CA ARG A 115 -18.90 26.08 31.12
C ARG A 115 -18.93 25.22 32.38
N LYS A 116 -17.83 24.53 32.67
CA LYS A 116 -17.59 23.81 33.91
C LYS A 116 -16.16 24.07 34.38
N ASP A 117 -16.01 24.50 35.63
CA ASP A 117 -14.71 24.84 36.25
C ASP A 117 -13.86 25.81 35.40
N GLY A 118 -14.52 26.83 34.83
CA GLY A 118 -13.88 27.83 33.97
C GLY A 118 -13.55 27.36 32.54
N LYS A 119 -13.77 26.08 32.20
CA LYS A 119 -13.50 25.51 30.87
C LYS A 119 -14.80 25.34 30.08
N LEU A 120 -14.75 25.64 28.78
CA LEU A 120 -15.85 25.34 27.87
C LEU A 120 -15.76 23.86 27.47
N ILE A 121 -16.73 23.06 27.90
CA ILE A 121 -16.79 21.63 27.65
C ILE A 121 -18.02 21.30 26.79
N LYS A 122 -17.92 20.28 25.95
CA LYS A 122 -19.02 19.75 25.15
C LYS A 122 -18.99 18.23 25.19
N VAL A 123 -20.17 17.63 25.29
CA VAL A 123 -20.34 16.17 25.25
C VAL A 123 -21.20 15.82 24.04
N ASP A 124 -20.68 14.96 23.18
CA ASP A 124 -21.44 14.36 22.09
C ASP A 124 -21.74 12.89 22.45
N SER A 125 -22.99 12.48 22.34
CA SER A 125 -23.43 11.11 22.66
C SER A 125 -23.60 10.31 21.37
N GLN A 126 -22.92 9.15 21.30
CA GLN A 126 -23.02 8.23 20.17
C GLN A 126 -24.00 7.10 20.49
N PHE A 127 -25.00 6.91 19.64
CA PHE A 127 -26.02 5.87 19.77
C PHE A 127 -25.76 4.79 18.73
N TYR A 128 -25.73 3.54 19.17
CA TYR A 128 -25.45 2.39 18.32
C TYR A 128 -26.66 1.46 18.27
N LYS A 129 -26.98 0.96 17.08
CA LYS A 129 -27.96 -0.10 16.90
C LYS A 129 -27.25 -1.45 16.77
N LYS A 130 -27.85 -2.49 17.33
CA LYS A 130 -27.37 -3.86 17.13
C LYS A 130 -27.74 -4.31 15.72
N LEU A 131 -26.76 -4.82 14.98
CA LEU A 131 -26.95 -5.34 13.64
C LEU A 131 -27.66 -6.70 13.69
N PRO A 132 -28.57 -6.99 12.74
CA PRO A 132 -29.21 -8.32 12.62
C PRO A 132 -28.21 -9.45 12.41
N SER A 133 -27.04 -9.15 11.85
CA SER A 133 -25.92 -10.08 11.70
C SER A 133 -24.61 -9.31 11.81
N PRO A 134 -23.59 -9.87 12.48
CA PRO A 134 -22.31 -9.18 12.62
C PRO A 134 -21.63 -8.95 11.27
N ILE A 135 -21.16 -7.72 11.03
CA ILE A 135 -20.42 -7.35 9.82
C ILE A 135 -18.91 -7.38 10.08
N MET A 136 -18.11 -7.60 9.05
CA MET A 136 -16.67 -7.47 9.18
C MET A 136 -16.30 -6.01 9.44
N THR A 137 -15.54 -5.77 10.51
CA THR A 137 -14.98 -4.43 10.78
C THR A 137 -13.93 -4.14 9.74
N GLU A 138 -14.05 -3.03 9.01
CA GLU A 138 -12.99 -2.60 8.10
C GLU A 138 -11.69 -2.36 8.88
N LEU A 139 -10.61 -3.02 8.45
CA LEU A 139 -9.29 -2.81 9.01
C LEU A 139 -8.59 -1.75 8.18
N ASN A 140 -8.26 -0.61 8.79
CA ASN A 140 -7.38 0.36 8.16
C ASN A 140 -5.96 -0.23 7.99
N PHE A 141 -5.16 0.37 7.11
CA PHE A 141 -3.83 -0.14 6.78
C PHE A 141 -2.92 -0.35 8.01
N GLU A 142 -2.99 0.56 8.98
CA GLU A 142 -2.24 0.45 10.24
C GLU A 142 -2.59 -0.81 11.04
N LYS A 143 -3.88 -1.05 11.27
CA LYS A 143 -4.36 -2.24 11.98
C LYS A 143 -3.98 -3.51 11.22
N MET A 144 -4.00 -3.48 9.89
CA MET A 144 -3.55 -4.61 9.07
C MET A 144 -2.05 -4.89 9.27
N ILE A 145 -1.19 -3.88 9.25
CA ILE A 145 0.25 -4.06 9.49
C ILE A 145 0.51 -4.61 10.90
N ASN A 146 -0.12 -4.02 11.92
CA ASN A 146 0.07 -4.45 13.31
C ASN A 146 -0.40 -5.90 13.54
N ASN A 147 -1.57 -6.27 13.02
CA ASN A 147 -2.05 -7.65 13.07
C ASN A 147 -1.14 -8.61 12.28
N ALA A 148 -0.66 -8.17 11.12
CA ALA A 148 0.26 -8.95 10.30
C ALA A 148 1.59 -9.18 11.00
N GLN A 149 2.10 -8.21 11.75
CA GLN A 149 3.34 -8.33 12.54
C GLN A 149 3.18 -9.32 13.69
N ASN A 150 2.10 -9.20 14.47
CA ASN A 150 1.83 -10.07 15.61
C ASN A 150 1.64 -11.53 15.19
N LYS A 151 1.04 -11.75 14.02
CA LYS A 151 0.73 -13.09 13.50
C LYS A 151 1.70 -13.58 12.43
N LYS A 152 2.79 -12.83 12.19
CA LYS A 152 3.83 -13.14 11.17
C LYS A 152 3.23 -13.48 9.79
N ILE A 153 2.19 -12.74 9.37
CA ILE A 153 1.48 -12.99 8.10
C ILE A 153 2.41 -12.89 6.89
N LEU A 154 3.37 -11.96 6.92
CA LEU A 154 4.36 -11.78 5.87
C LEU A 154 5.65 -12.59 6.11
N GLY A 155 5.63 -13.50 7.08
CA GLY A 155 6.81 -14.22 7.55
C GLY A 155 7.64 -13.44 8.58
N ASP A 156 8.75 -14.04 8.97
CA ASP A 156 9.73 -13.54 9.94
C ASP A 156 11.15 -13.46 9.37
N SER A 157 11.35 -13.87 8.12
CA SER A 157 12.66 -13.89 7.45
C SER A 157 13.27 -12.50 7.24
N ASN A 158 12.44 -11.45 7.17
CA ASN A 158 12.89 -10.07 7.12
C ASN A 158 12.34 -9.30 8.34
N PRO A 159 13.14 -9.09 9.40
CA PRO A 159 12.67 -8.42 10.61
C PRO A 159 12.30 -6.95 10.37
N ASN A 160 12.83 -6.32 9.32
CA ASN A 160 12.62 -4.91 9.00
C ASN A 160 11.35 -4.64 8.18
N ILE A 161 10.65 -5.68 7.70
CA ILE A 161 9.49 -5.51 6.83
C ILE A 161 8.37 -4.70 7.50
N TYR A 162 8.00 -5.03 8.74
CA TYR A 162 6.88 -4.38 9.43
C TYR A 162 7.20 -2.93 9.86
N PRO A 163 8.37 -2.64 10.48
CA PRO A 163 8.76 -1.26 10.74
C PRO A 163 8.77 -0.38 9.48
N ARG A 164 9.27 -0.91 8.36
CA ARG A 164 9.29 -0.18 7.07
C ARG A 164 7.89 0.07 6.52
N LEU A 165 7.00 -0.94 6.55
CA LEU A 165 5.62 -0.73 6.11
C LEU A 165 4.91 0.33 6.95
N ASN A 166 5.14 0.37 8.26
CA ASN A 166 4.59 1.42 9.12
C ASN A 166 5.14 2.82 8.77
N TYR A 167 6.44 2.92 8.48
CA TYR A 167 7.05 4.16 8.01
C TYR A 167 6.46 4.63 6.66
N LEU A 168 6.40 3.73 5.67
CA LEU A 168 5.89 4.02 4.33
C LEU A 168 4.39 4.38 4.33
N ARG A 169 3.60 3.74 5.19
CA ARG A 169 2.20 4.10 5.43
C ARG A 169 2.07 5.54 5.93
N ASN A 170 2.88 5.94 6.92
CA ASN A 170 2.86 7.30 7.45
C ASN A 170 3.21 8.32 6.35
N LEU A 171 4.18 7.99 5.51
CA LEU A 171 4.57 8.82 4.37
C LEU A 171 3.43 8.92 3.32
N ARG A 172 2.71 7.84 3.05
CA ARG A 172 1.52 7.83 2.18
C ARG A 172 0.38 8.69 2.75
N ASN A 173 0.16 8.71 4.06
CA ASN A 173 -0.89 9.54 4.66
C ASN A 173 -0.63 11.05 4.51
N LYS A 174 0.63 11.44 4.27
CA LYS A 174 1.08 12.84 4.13
C LYS A 174 0.88 13.43 2.72
N ILE A 175 0.23 12.70 1.81
CA ILE A 175 -0.08 13.16 0.44
C ILE A 175 -1.15 14.26 0.43
N HIS A 176 -1.99 14.33 1.47
CA HIS A 176 -3.06 15.31 1.57
C HIS A 176 -2.48 16.72 1.71
N LEU A 177 -2.37 17.45 0.59
CA LEU A 177 -1.70 18.75 0.47
C LEU A 177 -2.22 19.85 1.42
N HIS A 178 -3.45 19.69 1.93
CA HIS A 178 -4.05 20.66 2.86
C HIS A 178 -3.67 20.42 4.33
N PHE A 179 -3.03 19.29 4.64
CA PHE A 179 -2.63 18.93 5.98
C PHE A 179 -1.16 19.31 6.21
N ILE A 180 -0.95 20.62 6.44
CA ILE A 180 0.37 21.24 6.64
C ILE A 180 0.59 21.41 8.14
N GLU A 181 1.50 20.63 8.72
CA GLU A 181 1.84 20.71 10.15
C GLU A 181 3.07 21.59 10.42
N ASP A 182 3.90 21.85 9.40
CA ASP A 182 5.19 22.54 9.53
C ASP A 182 5.48 23.42 8.28
N PRO A 183 6.20 24.55 8.38
CA PRO A 183 6.52 25.41 7.22
C PRO A 183 7.36 24.72 6.12
N LEU A 184 8.07 23.64 6.44
CA LEU A 184 8.84 22.83 5.50
C LEU A 184 8.11 21.56 5.08
N ASP A 185 6.83 21.42 5.43
CA ASP A 185 5.90 20.38 5.00
C ASP A 185 5.56 20.52 3.50
N THR A 186 6.55 20.23 2.67
CA THR A 186 6.41 20.14 1.22
C THR A 186 6.73 18.72 0.77
N ASP A 187 6.10 18.27 -0.32
CA ASP A 187 6.44 16.99 -0.94
C ASP A 187 7.95 16.90 -1.27
N TRP A 188 8.54 18.03 -1.67
CA TRP A 188 9.96 18.16 -1.98
C TRP A 188 10.88 17.77 -0.81
N ASN A 189 10.55 18.20 0.41
CA ASN A 189 11.35 17.87 1.60
C ASN A 189 11.03 16.49 2.17
N ARG A 190 9.93 15.87 1.75
CA ARG A 190 9.39 14.66 2.38
C ARG A 190 9.78 13.37 1.69
N PHE A 191 9.78 13.35 0.36
CA PHE A 191 10.07 12.14 -0.41
C PHE A 191 11.51 12.13 -0.87
N LYS A 192 12.26 11.11 -0.44
CA LYS A 192 13.67 10.93 -0.81
C LYS A 192 13.92 9.54 -1.39
N ARG A 193 15.11 9.38 -1.98
CA ARG A 193 15.56 8.11 -2.56
C ARG A 193 15.54 6.96 -1.56
N ASP A 194 15.84 7.21 -0.29
CA ASP A 194 15.78 6.17 0.76
C ASP A 194 14.37 5.57 0.91
N ASP A 195 13.33 6.38 0.68
CA ASP A 195 11.94 5.93 0.83
C ASP A 195 11.53 5.05 -0.36
N LEU A 196 12.02 5.39 -1.56
CA LEU A 196 11.95 4.52 -2.72
C LEU A 196 12.66 3.20 -2.44
N CYS A 197 13.88 3.22 -1.88
CA CYS A 197 14.61 2.01 -1.54
C CYS A 197 13.85 1.15 -0.53
N ALA A 198 13.29 1.77 0.52
CA ALA A 198 12.50 1.07 1.52
C ALA A 198 11.26 0.40 0.91
N MET A 199 10.56 1.06 -0.02
CA MET A 199 9.43 0.46 -0.72
C MET A 199 9.85 -0.65 -1.68
N ALA A 200 10.93 -0.44 -2.45
CA ALA A 200 11.47 -1.44 -3.37
C ALA A 200 11.85 -2.74 -2.64
N GLU A 201 12.54 -2.61 -1.51
CA GLU A 201 12.91 -3.76 -0.68
C GLU A 201 11.67 -4.44 -0.07
N ALA A 202 10.66 -3.68 0.35
CA ALA A 202 9.41 -4.26 0.86
C ALA A 202 8.66 -5.07 -0.21
N ILE A 203 8.49 -4.52 -1.41
CA ILE A 203 7.85 -5.22 -2.54
C ILE A 203 8.66 -6.47 -2.89
N HIS A 204 9.98 -6.33 -3.09
CA HIS A 204 10.84 -7.47 -3.41
C HIS A 204 10.74 -8.55 -2.33
N SER A 205 10.90 -8.19 -1.05
CA SER A 205 10.84 -9.13 0.07
C SER A 205 9.50 -9.85 0.15
N ILE A 206 8.37 -9.22 -0.17
CA ILE A 206 7.04 -9.84 -0.12
C ILE A 206 6.87 -10.83 -1.26
N PHE A 207 7.08 -10.39 -2.51
CA PHE A 207 6.75 -11.20 -3.68
C PHE A 207 7.76 -12.29 -3.98
N THR A 208 8.99 -12.17 -3.47
CA THR A 208 10.01 -13.23 -3.52
C THR A 208 9.98 -14.20 -2.32
N SER A 209 9.11 -13.93 -1.33
CA SER A 209 9.04 -14.73 -0.10
C SER A 209 8.40 -16.11 -0.28
N GLY A 210 8.52 -16.92 0.78
CA GLY A 210 7.80 -18.19 0.94
C GLY A 210 6.27 -18.07 0.98
N ILE A 211 5.69 -16.85 0.99
CA ILE A 211 4.24 -16.64 0.83
C ILE A 211 3.82 -17.03 -0.59
N PHE A 212 4.57 -16.56 -1.60
CA PHE A 212 4.29 -16.82 -3.01
C PHE A 212 5.00 -18.07 -3.52
N ARG A 213 6.10 -18.50 -2.86
CA ARG A 213 6.97 -19.60 -3.30
C ARG A 213 7.27 -19.52 -4.80
N PRO A 214 7.80 -18.38 -5.27
CA PRO A 214 8.03 -18.20 -6.69
C PRO A 214 9.12 -19.13 -7.21
N LYS A 215 8.97 -19.54 -8.47
CA LYS A 215 10.04 -20.15 -9.27
C LYS A 215 11.13 -19.11 -9.53
N ASP A 216 12.32 -19.53 -9.91
CA ASP A 216 13.42 -18.59 -10.17
C ASP A 216 13.11 -17.61 -11.30
N GLU A 217 12.43 -18.06 -12.35
CA GLU A 217 11.91 -17.20 -13.43
C GLU A 217 10.93 -16.12 -12.93
N GLU A 218 10.11 -16.45 -11.92
CA GLU A 218 9.14 -15.49 -11.35
C GLU A 218 9.80 -14.54 -10.35
N LYS A 219 10.89 -14.96 -9.69
CA LYS A 219 11.71 -14.04 -8.89
C LYS A 219 12.33 -12.96 -9.77
N ALA A 220 12.71 -13.32 -11.00
CA ALA A 220 13.30 -12.39 -11.96
C ALA A 220 12.36 -11.23 -12.33
N TYR A 221 11.04 -11.39 -12.15
CA TYR A 221 10.07 -10.30 -12.34
C TYR A 221 10.33 -9.09 -11.43
N PHE A 222 11.07 -9.28 -10.35
CA PHE A 222 11.37 -8.25 -9.34
C PHE A 222 12.85 -7.86 -9.33
N ASP A 223 13.67 -8.33 -10.28
CA ASP A 223 15.11 -8.04 -10.32
C ASP A 223 15.40 -6.54 -10.47
N TYR A 224 14.51 -5.80 -11.13
CA TYR A 224 14.61 -4.35 -11.28
C TYR A 224 14.69 -3.60 -9.94
N LEU A 225 14.19 -4.20 -8.85
CA LEU A 225 14.20 -3.65 -7.49
C LEU A 225 15.53 -3.85 -6.77
N LYS A 226 16.36 -4.83 -7.18
CA LYS A 226 17.57 -5.22 -6.43
C LYS A 226 18.64 -4.14 -6.36
N LYS A 227 18.65 -3.18 -7.30
CA LYS A 227 19.61 -2.06 -7.28
C LYS A 227 19.39 -1.07 -6.12
N TYR A 228 18.33 -1.24 -5.35
CA TYR A 228 17.98 -0.33 -4.25
C TYR A 228 18.44 -0.82 -2.88
N PHE A 229 18.99 -2.03 -2.75
CA PHE A 229 19.42 -2.62 -1.47
C PHE A 229 20.55 -3.66 -1.63
#